data_AF-A0A1Y4JSC5-F1
#
_entry.id   AF-A0A1Y4JSC5-F1
#
_cell.length_a   1.000
_cell.length_b   1.000
_cell.length_c   1.000
_cell.angle_alpha   90.00
_cell.angle_beta   90.00
_cell.angle_gamma   90.00
#
_symmetry.space_group_name_H-M   'P 1'
#
loop_
_entity.id
_entity.type
_entity.pdbx_description
1 polymer ?
#
loop_
_entity_poly.entity_id
_entity_poly.type
_entity_poly.pdbx_seq_one_letter_code
_entity_poly.pdbx_strand_id
1 'polypeptide(L)'
;MPDKLNSVDYHWFLVCTKPGHEPELCALIEREKDKIRNILEVYCPTHTNVYVRRGDKEQQLPFFNGYVFVLATQDTLAEFLRDNNPDAYIWYNRKRTPDEKATLCTIPESQMRAFRDYNENYADKVIVLERPYSDYAFNTKTDEPNEIVRVVDGPLAGCEGYICRFRRKKGLVFCVQGMMPGSRLTVTYPNISDLHVVRLHNAEGDRLSVGTEKGRAVDLLVGILQACGYGERAQAMLYELTERLAANLSLVSLCKELDKQSEKALACRLAQLTAKEAELLINLARYEHDTPGYVKENWPKLILRPFLTPTSGIVMDKDEAMIQHKDYTEIIRRVEITEEVYYPSRQEDGTATTTYYAHIASLPALSSGERAATEDAGQSKLSPHGGELKRGFIFFANWDGFLREYFLTAGKANEKLVSGKVQMLRSEATNTEREKLIESFRNYSPTLYKVLTDADSAVKAVQDFKVGEDTLNVFAIRSSAQEKEAAKDRLIQTCVRICKEINTTNHLAVWRRYLRTVWLHE
;
A
#
# COMPACT_ATOMS: atom_id res chain seq x y z
N MET A 1 59.24 19.31 11.27
CA MET A 1 58.96 19.07 9.84
C MET A 1 57.46 19.20 9.66
N PRO A 2 56.96 20.05 8.74
CA PRO A 2 55.53 20.15 8.50
C PRO A 2 55.03 18.85 7.86
N ASP A 3 53.91 18.35 8.37
CA ASP A 3 53.32 17.08 8.00
C ASP A 3 52.84 17.12 6.54
N LYS A 4 53.58 16.46 5.63
CA LYS A 4 53.34 16.53 4.18
C LYS A 4 52.03 15.84 3.73
N LEU A 5 51.33 15.16 4.63
CA LEU A 5 50.10 14.44 4.33
C LEU A 5 48.86 15.36 4.28
N ASN A 6 48.82 16.47 5.02
CA ASN A 6 47.63 17.34 5.11
C ASN A 6 47.43 18.32 3.95
N SER A 7 48.41 18.45 3.04
CA SER A 7 48.38 19.47 1.98
C SER A 7 47.48 19.14 0.78
N VAL A 8 46.95 17.92 0.70
CA VAL A 8 46.19 17.40 -0.45
C VAL A 8 44.84 16.77 -0.08
N ASP A 9 44.57 16.60 1.21
CA ASP A 9 43.39 15.88 1.72
C ASP A 9 42.23 16.86 2.02
N TYR A 10 41.43 17.14 1.00
CA TYR A 10 40.26 18.01 1.08
C TYR A 10 39.10 17.34 1.79
N HIS A 11 38.54 18.05 2.77
CA HIS A 11 37.37 17.60 3.52
C HIS A 11 36.38 18.76 3.70
N TRP A 12 35.09 18.43 3.78
CA TRP A 12 34.08 19.38 4.23
C TRP A 12 34.15 19.51 5.74
N PHE A 13 34.47 20.71 6.22
CA PHE A 13 34.48 21.07 7.62
C PHE A 13 33.22 21.85 7.99
N LEU A 14 32.72 21.59 9.20
CA LEU A 14 31.69 22.42 9.84
C LEU A 14 32.37 23.57 10.60
N VAL A 15 32.09 24.81 10.20
CA VAL A 15 32.57 26.03 10.85
C VAL A 15 31.41 26.68 11.60
N CYS A 16 31.63 26.97 12.87
CA CYS A 16 30.68 27.66 13.72
C CYS A 16 30.98 29.15 13.78
N THR A 17 29.93 29.98 13.71
CA THR A 17 30.00 31.43 13.84
C THR A 17 28.82 31.95 14.66
N LYS A 18 28.78 33.26 14.93
CA LYS A 18 27.65 33.89 15.63
C LYS A 18 26.36 33.73 14.81
N PRO A 19 25.25 33.32 15.43
CA PRO A 19 23.93 33.27 14.79
C PRO A 19 23.60 34.55 14.01
N GLY A 20 23.28 34.43 12.72
CA GLY A 20 22.97 35.55 11.83
C GLY A 20 24.17 36.16 11.07
N HIS A 21 25.41 35.72 11.37
CA HIS A 21 26.63 36.18 10.69
C HIS A 21 27.19 35.15 9.68
N GLU A 22 26.43 34.11 9.36
CA GLU A 22 26.81 33.08 8.38
C GLU A 22 27.02 33.67 6.98
N PRO A 23 26.14 34.56 6.46
CA PRO A 23 26.34 35.17 5.15
C PRO A 23 27.61 36.02 5.07
N GLU A 24 27.97 36.70 6.15
CA GLU A 24 29.18 37.53 6.23
C GLU A 24 30.46 36.66 6.16
N LEU A 25 30.48 35.56 6.93
CA LEU A 25 31.58 34.59 6.90
C LEU A 25 31.70 33.91 5.53
N CYS A 26 30.58 33.51 4.92
CA CYS A 26 30.57 32.95 3.57
C CYS A 26 31.09 33.93 2.52
N ALA A 27 30.64 35.19 2.55
CA ALA A 27 31.11 36.21 1.61
C ALA A 27 32.60 36.52 1.79
N LEU A 28 33.09 36.51 3.03
CA LEU A 28 34.51 36.67 3.34
C LEU A 28 35.34 35.52 2.75
N ILE A 29 34.92 34.27 2.98
CA ILE A 29 35.61 33.09 2.43
C ILE A 29 35.57 33.11 0.89
N GLU A 30 34.42 33.39 0.29
CA GLU A 30 34.29 33.42 -1.17
C GLU A 30 35.18 34.48 -1.83
N ARG A 31 35.37 35.64 -1.17
CA ARG A 31 36.24 36.71 -1.70
C ARG A 31 37.73 36.36 -1.63
N GLU A 32 38.14 35.63 -0.60
CA GLU A 32 39.56 35.35 -0.33
C GLU A 32 40.02 33.98 -0.84
N LYS A 33 39.11 33.05 -1.15
CA LYS A 33 39.47 31.68 -1.57
C LYS A 33 40.38 31.63 -2.79
N ASP A 34 40.21 32.53 -3.76
CA ASP A 34 41.06 32.57 -4.97
C ASP A 34 42.50 32.99 -4.67
N LYS A 35 42.72 33.68 -3.54
CA LYS A 35 44.04 34.12 -3.08
C LYS A 35 44.69 33.11 -2.14
N ILE A 36 43.91 32.21 -1.57
CA ILE A 36 44.34 31.24 -0.56
C ILE A 36 44.28 29.84 -1.16
N ARG A 37 45.45 29.27 -1.46
CA ARG A 37 45.54 27.88 -1.93
C ARG A 37 44.93 26.94 -0.87
N ASN A 38 44.14 25.97 -1.31
CA ASN A 38 43.53 24.89 -0.50
C ASN A 38 42.24 25.22 0.28
N ILE A 39 41.52 26.29 -0.08
CA ILE A 39 40.09 26.46 0.21
C ILE A 39 39.34 26.44 -1.12
N LEU A 40 38.41 25.51 -1.32
CA LEU A 40 37.77 25.27 -2.62
C LEU A 40 36.34 25.82 -2.68
N GLU A 41 35.53 25.51 -1.68
CA GLU A 41 34.10 25.83 -1.66
C GLU A 41 33.65 26.24 -0.26
N VAL A 42 32.67 27.12 -0.19
CA VAL A 42 31.94 27.41 1.03
C VAL A 42 30.44 27.35 0.76
N TYR A 43 29.68 26.88 1.74
CA TYR A 43 28.24 26.69 1.63
C TYR A 43 27.51 27.15 2.91
N CYS A 44 26.46 27.95 2.72
CA CYS A 44 25.56 28.43 3.77
C CYS A 44 24.16 27.87 3.58
N PRO A 45 23.63 27.04 4.48
CA PRO A 45 22.26 26.53 4.36
C PRO A 45 21.23 27.57 4.80
N THR A 46 20.61 28.29 3.85
CA THR A 46 19.66 29.37 4.15
C THR A 46 18.18 29.00 4.03
N HIS A 47 17.86 27.81 3.50
CA HIS A 47 16.50 27.45 3.06
C HIS A 47 15.74 26.55 4.05
N THR A 48 16.40 25.97 5.06
CA THR A 48 15.71 25.25 6.15
C THR A 48 15.28 26.20 7.25
N ASN A 49 14.00 26.54 7.32
CA ASN A 49 13.42 27.28 8.43
C ASN A 49 12.50 26.38 9.25
N VAL A 50 12.59 26.47 10.58
CA VAL A 50 11.70 25.79 11.53
C VAL A 50 10.86 26.78 12.30
N TYR A 51 9.62 26.39 12.63
CA TYR A 51 8.78 27.17 13.53
C TYR A 51 9.20 26.91 14.97
N VAL A 52 9.70 27.94 15.64
CA VAL A 52 10.07 27.90 17.05
C VAL A 52 9.02 28.68 17.83
N ARG A 53 8.39 28.00 18.79
CA ARG A 53 7.44 28.63 19.71
C ARG A 53 8.19 29.18 20.92
N ARG A 54 8.19 30.50 21.09
CA ARG A 54 8.68 31.19 22.30
C ARG A 54 7.51 31.89 22.99
N GLY A 55 6.96 31.25 24.02
CA GLY A 55 5.73 31.71 24.68
C GLY A 55 4.52 31.63 23.74
N ASP A 56 3.77 32.72 23.63
CA ASP A 56 2.59 32.82 22.76
C ASP A 56 2.91 33.19 21.30
N LYS A 57 4.19 33.43 20.97
CA LYS A 57 4.61 33.79 19.62
C LYS A 57 5.29 32.61 18.94
N GLU A 58 4.84 32.32 17.73
CA GLU A 58 5.46 31.37 16.80
C GLU A 58 6.31 32.17 15.81
N GLN A 59 7.60 31.87 15.73
CA GLN A 59 8.55 32.56 14.84
C GLN A 59 9.26 31.53 13.97
N GLN A 60 9.40 31.82 12.67
CA GLN A 60 10.23 31.03 11.78
C GLN A 60 11.70 31.42 11.97
N LEU A 61 12.56 30.46 12.26
CA LEU A 61 14.01 30.65 12.40
C LEU A 61 14.77 29.65 11.53
N PRO A 62 15.95 30.02 10.98
CA PRO A 62 16.81 29.06 10.31
C PRO A 62 17.14 27.89 11.23
N PHE A 63 16.97 26.67 10.72
CA PHE A 63 17.30 25.45 11.42
C PHE A 63 18.81 25.32 11.63
N PHE A 64 19.60 25.71 10.62
CA PHE A 64 21.05 25.76 10.68
C PHE A 64 21.52 27.18 10.97
N ASN A 65 21.40 27.58 12.23
CA ASN A 65 21.82 28.89 12.71
C ASN A 65 23.21 28.79 13.33
N GLY A 66 24.14 29.62 12.87
CA GLY A 66 25.53 29.70 13.29
C GLY A 66 26.46 28.73 12.57
N TYR A 67 26.08 28.17 11.43
CA TYR A 67 26.83 27.11 10.74
C TYR A 67 27.17 27.45 9.28
N VAL A 68 28.43 27.23 8.92
CA VAL A 68 28.96 27.35 7.56
C VAL A 68 29.78 26.10 7.23
N PHE A 69 29.64 25.58 6.01
CA PHE A 69 30.42 24.43 5.55
C PHE A 69 31.52 24.87 4.60
N VAL A 70 32.74 24.37 4.79
CA VAL A 70 33.89 24.76 3.99
C VAL A 70 34.65 23.52 3.51
N LEU A 71 34.84 23.39 2.20
CA LEU A 71 35.70 22.38 1.59
C LEU A 71 37.12 22.92 1.52
N ALA A 72 38.01 22.40 2.36
CA ALA A 72 39.38 22.90 2.46
C ALA A 72 40.34 21.81 2.98
N THR A 73 41.62 22.16 3.11
CA THR A 73 42.54 21.46 4.00
C THR A 73 42.50 22.06 5.41
N GLN A 74 42.71 21.23 6.42
CA GLN A 74 42.57 21.61 7.84
C GLN A 74 43.44 22.82 8.22
N ASP A 75 44.74 22.77 7.90
CA ASP A 75 45.71 23.77 8.37
C ASP A 75 45.39 25.14 7.79
N THR A 76 45.07 25.18 6.48
CA THR A 76 44.70 26.40 5.76
C THR A 76 43.44 27.03 6.35
N LEU A 77 42.40 26.24 6.62
CA LEU A 77 41.15 26.75 7.19
C LEU A 77 41.35 27.29 8.61
N ALA A 78 42.14 26.60 9.43
CA ALA A 78 42.43 27.03 10.80
C ALA A 78 43.25 28.33 10.84
N GLU A 79 44.24 28.49 9.95
CA GLU A 79 44.99 29.75 9.79
C GLU A 79 44.09 30.88 9.31
N PHE A 80 43.27 30.62 8.27
CA PHE A 80 42.36 31.62 7.73
C PHE A 80 41.40 32.19 8.79
N LEU A 81 40.75 31.32 9.57
CA LEU A 81 39.79 31.74 10.59
C LEU A 81 40.47 32.56 11.70
N ARG A 82 41.67 32.14 12.13
CA ARG A 82 42.45 32.87 13.15
C ARG A 82 42.76 34.30 12.73
N ASP A 83 43.13 34.48 11.46
CA ASP A 83 43.61 35.77 10.95
C ASP A 83 42.47 36.70 10.52
N ASN A 84 41.33 36.15 10.07
CA ASN A 84 40.27 36.92 9.42
C ASN A 84 38.95 36.96 10.19
N ASN A 85 38.66 35.97 11.05
CA ASN A 85 37.42 35.94 11.84
C ASN A 85 37.60 35.12 13.15
N PRO A 86 38.17 35.73 14.20
CA PRO A 86 38.52 35.03 15.44
C PRO A 86 37.30 34.55 16.26
N ASP A 87 36.10 35.05 15.94
CA ASP A 87 34.84 34.58 16.54
C ASP A 87 34.34 33.26 15.92
N ALA A 88 34.90 32.84 14.79
CA ALA A 88 34.54 31.61 14.09
C ALA A 88 35.56 30.49 14.36
N TYR A 89 35.08 29.25 14.49
CA TYR A 89 35.93 28.09 14.78
C TYR A 89 35.45 26.81 14.11
N ILE A 90 36.36 25.88 13.87
CA ILE A 90 36.03 24.57 13.29
C ILE A 90 35.44 23.67 14.37
N TRP A 91 34.32 23.00 14.07
CA TRP A 91 33.65 22.10 15.00
C TRP A 91 34.42 20.78 15.18
N TYR A 92 34.52 20.34 16.43
CA TYR A 92 35.11 19.06 16.81
C TYR A 92 34.03 18.08 17.29
N ASN A 93 34.18 16.82 16.95
CA ASN A 93 33.32 15.75 17.44
C ASN A 93 33.45 15.61 18.96
N ARG A 94 32.32 15.31 19.61
CA ARG A 94 32.29 15.06 21.05
C ARG A 94 33.10 13.80 21.37
N LYS A 95 34.08 13.94 22.27
CA LYS A 95 34.82 12.81 22.84
C LYS A 95 33.86 11.85 23.55
N ARG A 96 33.93 10.56 23.25
CA ARG A 96 33.12 9.52 23.90
C ARG A 96 33.79 8.99 25.16
N THR A 97 35.12 9.03 25.20
CA THR A 97 35.93 8.68 26.39
C THR A 97 36.95 9.79 26.70
N PRO A 98 37.42 9.89 27.96
CA PRO A 98 38.42 10.89 28.35
C PRO A 98 39.73 10.79 27.55
N ASP A 99 40.11 9.56 27.17
CA ASP A 99 41.35 9.24 26.47
C ASP A 99 41.29 9.48 24.95
N GLU A 100 40.09 9.73 24.41
CA GLU A 100 39.90 9.97 22.99
C GLU A 100 40.43 11.36 22.59
N LYS A 101 41.20 11.42 21.50
CA LYS A 101 41.60 12.70 20.90
C LYS A 101 40.38 13.35 20.26
N ALA A 102 40.25 14.66 20.41
CA ALA A 102 39.19 15.41 19.73
C ALA A 102 39.44 15.31 18.21
N THR A 103 38.49 14.77 17.47
CA THR A 103 38.56 14.67 16.01
C THR A 103 37.74 15.81 15.40
N LEU A 104 38.20 16.35 14.28
CA LEU A 104 37.44 17.33 13.53
C LEU A 104 36.18 16.69 12.97
N CYS A 105 35.10 17.46 12.90
CA CYS A 105 33.91 17.03 12.18
C CYS A 105 34.14 17.21 10.68
N THR A 106 34.52 16.13 10.01
CA THR A 106 34.56 16.03 8.55
C THR A 106 33.28 15.41 8.02
N ILE A 107 32.74 15.97 6.94
CA ILE A 107 31.51 15.51 6.30
C ILE A 107 31.88 14.85 4.97
N PRO A 108 31.42 13.61 4.70
CA PRO A 108 31.66 12.97 3.41
C PRO A 108 31.08 13.78 2.25
N GLU A 109 31.79 13.84 1.11
CA GLU A 109 31.35 14.55 -0.10
C GLU A 109 29.96 14.09 -0.57
N SER A 110 29.70 12.77 -0.57
CA SER A 110 28.39 12.22 -0.95
C SER A 110 27.26 12.74 -0.04
N GLN A 111 27.54 12.88 1.26
CA GLN A 111 26.59 13.41 2.22
C GLN A 111 26.40 14.92 2.05
N MET A 112 27.49 15.68 1.85
CA MET A 112 27.38 17.13 1.62
C MET A 112 26.57 17.43 0.36
N ARG A 113 26.82 16.67 -0.72
CA ARG A 113 26.06 16.81 -1.98
C ARG A 113 24.58 16.54 -1.78
N ALA A 114 24.23 15.46 -1.07
CA ALA A 114 22.83 15.14 -0.77
C ALA A 114 22.16 16.20 0.11
N PHE A 115 22.89 16.72 1.11
CA PHE A 115 22.39 17.77 1.99
C PHE A 115 22.18 19.11 1.25
N ARG A 116 23.14 19.51 0.40
CA ARG A 116 23.02 20.71 -0.45
C ARG A 116 21.83 20.59 -1.40
N ASP A 117 21.70 19.45 -2.08
CA ASP A 117 20.56 19.20 -2.97
C ASP A 117 19.23 19.31 -2.21
N TYR A 118 19.13 18.69 -1.02
CA TYR A 118 17.98 18.83 -0.13
C TYR A 118 17.66 20.29 0.21
N ASN A 119 18.66 21.04 0.69
CA ASN A 119 18.46 22.40 1.16
C ASN A 119 18.07 23.35 0.03
N GLU A 120 18.73 23.27 -1.13
CA GLU A 120 18.46 24.19 -2.25
C GLU A 120 17.15 23.87 -2.98
N ASN A 121 16.73 22.61 -3.04
CA ASN A 121 15.61 22.22 -3.90
C ASN A 121 14.32 21.87 -3.14
N TYR A 122 14.39 21.57 -1.83
CA TYR A 122 13.28 20.95 -1.10
C TYR A 122 12.96 21.54 0.28
N ALA A 123 13.90 22.21 0.93
CA ALA A 123 13.75 22.62 2.33
C ALA A 123 12.56 23.57 2.58
N ASP A 124 12.14 24.34 1.58
CA ASP A 124 10.97 25.21 1.62
C ASP A 124 9.64 24.45 1.43
N LYS A 125 9.70 23.24 0.88
CA LYS A 125 8.53 22.38 0.57
C LYS A 125 8.21 21.37 1.66
N VAL A 126 9.13 21.15 2.61
CA VAL A 126 8.98 20.16 3.67
C VAL A 126 9.07 20.79 5.06
N ILE A 127 8.52 20.10 6.05
CA ILE A 127 8.54 20.52 7.46
C ILE A 127 9.38 19.50 8.23
N VAL A 128 10.40 19.96 8.94
CA VAL A 128 11.20 19.11 9.85
C VAL A 128 10.34 18.70 11.04
N LEU A 129 10.35 17.41 11.37
CA LEU A 129 9.61 16.82 12.46
C LEU A 129 10.53 16.55 13.66
N GLU A 130 9.99 16.71 14.87
CA GLU A 130 10.74 16.51 16.11
C GLU A 130 10.96 15.03 16.46
N ARG A 131 10.00 14.17 16.09
CA ARG A 131 10.05 12.73 16.40
C ARG A 131 10.90 11.98 15.37
N PRO A 132 11.58 10.89 15.77
CA PRO A 132 12.32 10.05 14.84
C PRO A 132 11.38 9.39 13.82
N TYR A 133 11.93 9.08 12.64
CA TYR A 133 11.20 8.49 11.53
C TYR A 133 10.45 7.20 11.88
N SER A 134 11.03 6.36 12.74
CA SER A 134 10.43 5.10 13.20
C SER A 134 9.08 5.29 13.89
N ASP A 135 8.86 6.42 14.57
CA ASP A 135 7.60 6.71 15.27
C ASP A 135 6.42 6.88 14.30
N TYR A 136 6.71 7.15 13.03
CA TYR A 136 5.70 7.34 12.00
C TYR A 136 5.34 6.05 11.25
N ALA A 137 5.99 4.93 11.56
CA ALA A 137 5.58 3.63 11.04
C ALA A 137 4.18 3.22 11.53
N PHE A 138 3.75 3.72 12.69
CA PHE A 138 2.45 3.41 13.30
C PHE A 138 1.63 4.67 13.56
N ASN A 139 0.31 4.55 13.46
CA ASN A 139 -0.62 5.60 13.82
C ASN A 139 -0.87 5.57 15.33
N THR A 140 -0.29 6.54 16.04
CA THR A 140 -0.43 6.71 17.50
C THR A 140 -1.85 6.68 18.07
N LYS A 141 -2.90 6.88 17.25
CA LYS A 141 -4.31 6.85 17.70
C LYS A 141 -4.97 5.49 17.54
N THR A 142 -4.60 4.76 16.50
CA THR A 142 -5.26 3.50 16.12
C THR A 142 -4.37 2.29 16.35
N ASP A 143 -3.08 2.51 16.65
CA ASP A 143 -2.04 1.48 16.73
C ASP A 143 -1.91 0.63 15.44
N GLU A 144 -2.45 1.14 14.33
CA GLU A 144 -2.35 0.51 13.01
C GLU A 144 -1.09 1.02 12.29
N PRO A 145 -0.44 0.18 11.47
CA PRO A 145 0.66 0.63 10.62
C PRO A 145 0.19 1.69 9.62
N ASN A 146 0.99 2.73 9.42
CA ASN A 146 0.75 3.71 8.36
C ASN A 146 1.08 3.12 6.99
N GLU A 147 0.44 3.65 5.94
CA GLU A 147 0.74 3.26 4.56
C GLU A 147 2.14 3.73 4.18
N ILE A 148 2.95 2.86 3.61
CA ILE A 148 4.25 3.22 3.03
C ILE A 148 4.12 3.39 1.52
N VAL A 149 4.80 4.39 0.99
CA VAL A 149 4.81 4.72 -0.44
C VAL A 149 6.20 5.11 -0.93
N ARG A 150 6.41 4.98 -2.23
CA ARG A 150 7.54 5.54 -2.97
C ARG A 150 7.05 6.61 -3.95
N VAL A 151 7.74 7.73 -4.03
CA VAL A 151 7.48 8.75 -5.05
C VAL A 151 8.01 8.28 -6.40
N VAL A 152 7.18 8.36 -7.44
CA VAL A 152 7.48 7.84 -8.78
C VAL A 152 8.28 8.85 -9.61
N ASP A 153 7.89 10.12 -9.55
CA ASP A 153 8.42 11.16 -10.41
C ASP A 153 8.59 12.51 -9.70
N GLY A 154 9.21 13.44 -10.43
CA GLY A 154 9.52 14.77 -9.93
C GLY A 154 10.73 14.80 -8.99
N PRO A 155 10.91 15.91 -8.26
CA PRO A 155 12.11 16.13 -7.46
C PRO A 155 12.31 15.06 -6.38
N LEU A 156 11.24 14.54 -5.77
CA LEU A 156 11.33 13.54 -4.71
C LEU A 156 11.32 12.09 -5.26
N ALA A 157 11.50 11.87 -6.57
CA ALA A 157 11.45 10.54 -7.17
C ALA A 157 12.40 9.56 -6.45
N GLY A 158 11.90 8.37 -6.13
CA GLY A 158 12.61 7.36 -5.34
C GLY A 158 12.55 7.56 -3.83
N CYS A 159 12.08 8.71 -3.33
CA CYS A 159 11.90 8.89 -1.88
C CYS A 159 10.76 8.00 -1.35
N GLU A 160 11.05 7.33 -0.25
CA GLU A 160 10.12 6.42 0.43
C GLU A 160 9.72 6.98 1.78
N GLY A 161 8.48 6.74 2.17
CA GLY A 161 7.97 7.29 3.40
C GLY A 161 6.57 6.84 3.79
N TYR A 162 6.18 7.22 5.00
CA TYR A 162 4.87 6.90 5.56
C TYR A 162 3.85 8.01 5.26
N ILE A 163 2.65 7.61 4.86
CA ILE A 163 1.50 8.52 4.79
C ILE A 163 1.00 8.78 6.21
N CYS A 164 1.22 9.99 6.70
CA CYS A 164 0.75 10.42 8.01
C CYS A 164 -0.30 11.52 7.88
N ARG A 165 -1.23 11.58 8.84
CA ARG A 165 -2.24 12.65 8.89
C ARG A 165 -1.87 13.73 9.91
N PHE A 166 -1.57 14.92 9.41
CA PHE A 166 -1.35 16.11 10.23
C PHE A 166 -2.49 17.10 10.01
N ARG A 167 -3.19 17.50 11.08
CA ARG A 167 -4.33 18.46 11.02
C ARG A 167 -5.33 18.13 9.89
N ARG A 168 -5.70 16.85 9.76
CA ARG A 168 -6.60 16.27 8.72
C ARG A 168 -6.04 16.22 7.29
N LYS A 169 -4.85 16.75 7.01
CA LYS A 169 -4.18 16.62 5.71
C LYS A 169 -3.25 15.41 5.72
N LYS A 170 -3.15 14.71 4.58
CA LYS A 170 -2.21 13.61 4.39
C LYS A 170 -0.87 14.18 3.91
N GLY A 171 0.18 13.95 4.68
CA GLY A 171 1.55 14.25 4.28
C GLY A 171 2.37 12.98 4.07
N LEU A 172 3.46 13.10 3.33
CA LEU A 172 4.49 12.06 3.22
C LEU A 172 5.57 12.34 4.25
N VAL A 173 5.82 11.41 5.17
CA VAL A 173 6.93 11.49 6.14
C VAL A 173 8.07 10.62 5.66
N PHE A 174 9.27 11.18 5.51
CA PHE A 174 10.45 10.46 5.01
C PHE A 174 11.73 10.96 5.68
N CYS A 175 12.82 10.23 5.48
CA CYS A 175 14.15 10.62 5.96
C CYS A 175 14.93 11.35 4.87
N VAL A 176 15.62 12.41 5.26
CA VAL A 176 16.67 13.04 4.45
C VAL A 176 17.99 13.01 5.20
N GLN A 177 19.10 13.04 4.45
CA GLN A 177 20.42 13.10 5.07
C GLN A 177 20.58 14.43 5.81
N GLY A 178 20.94 14.34 7.09
CA GLY A 178 21.18 15.51 7.93
C GLY A 178 22.59 16.07 7.79
N MET A 179 22.85 17.14 8.53
CA MET A 179 24.12 17.86 8.51
C MET A 179 25.34 17.03 8.94
N MET A 180 25.18 16.23 10.00
CA MET A 180 26.30 15.50 10.63
C MET A 180 26.44 14.09 10.04
N PRO A 181 27.66 13.52 9.96
CA PRO A 181 27.87 12.15 9.54
C PRO A 181 26.91 11.16 10.22
N GLY A 182 26.14 10.43 9.42
CA GLY A 182 25.13 9.48 9.91
C GLY A 182 23.86 10.09 10.53
N SER A 183 23.73 11.42 10.62
CA SER A 183 22.48 12.05 11.05
C SER A 183 21.44 12.02 9.94
N ARG A 184 20.18 11.82 10.32
CA ARG A 184 19.02 11.88 9.43
C ARG A 184 17.99 12.81 10.00
N LEU A 185 17.39 13.62 9.15
CA LEU A 185 16.27 14.47 9.52
C LEU A 185 14.99 13.75 9.10
N THR A 186 14.03 13.72 10.03
CA THR A 186 12.67 13.27 9.71
C THR A 186 11.90 14.47 9.22
N VAL A 187 11.38 14.41 8.01
CA VAL A 187 10.69 15.54 7.37
C VAL A 187 9.31 15.09 6.86
N THR A 188 8.39 16.04 6.71
CA THR A 188 7.12 15.80 6.03
C THR A 188 6.91 16.73 4.85
N TYR A 189 6.54 16.15 3.70
CA TYR A 189 5.90 16.88 2.62
C TYR A 189 4.40 17.03 2.95
N PRO A 190 3.87 18.25 3.17
CA PRO A 190 2.56 18.44 3.79
C PRO A 190 1.35 17.89 3.01
N ASN A 191 1.45 17.77 1.69
CA ASN A 191 0.35 17.35 0.83
C ASN A 191 0.75 16.24 -0.14
N ILE A 192 0.56 14.99 0.26
CA ILE A 192 0.93 13.84 -0.57
C ILE A 192 0.18 13.78 -1.91
N SER A 193 -1.00 14.39 -2.00
CA SER A 193 -1.77 14.39 -3.25
C SER A 193 -1.11 15.19 -4.37
N ASP A 194 -0.06 15.98 -4.08
CA ASP A 194 0.71 16.70 -5.10
C ASP A 194 1.85 15.85 -5.67
N LEU A 195 2.08 14.67 -5.09
CA LEU A 195 3.10 13.72 -5.49
C LEU A 195 2.44 12.55 -6.21
N HIS A 196 3.06 12.10 -7.29
CA HIS A 196 2.75 10.80 -7.87
C HIS A 196 3.51 9.75 -7.07
N VAL A 197 2.77 8.89 -6.36
CA VAL A 197 3.37 7.86 -5.50
C VAL A 197 2.75 6.50 -5.76
N VAL A 198 3.55 5.46 -5.55
CA VAL A 198 3.12 4.06 -5.54
C VAL A 198 3.18 3.53 -4.12
N ARG A 199 2.20 2.69 -3.76
CA ARG A 199 2.16 1.98 -2.49
C ARG A 199 3.20 0.86 -2.50
N LEU A 200 3.96 0.74 -1.42
CA LEU A 200 4.77 -0.44 -1.14
C LEU A 200 4.04 -1.35 -0.14
N HIS A 201 4.18 -2.66 -0.29
CA HIS A 201 3.71 -3.60 0.72
C HIS A 201 4.70 -3.60 1.89
N ASN A 202 4.21 -3.40 3.12
CA ASN A 202 5.06 -3.45 4.30
C ASN A 202 5.24 -4.91 4.74
N ALA A 203 6.42 -5.48 4.52
CA ALA A 203 6.71 -6.87 4.84
C ALA A 203 6.68 -7.19 6.34
N GLU A 204 6.72 -6.16 7.22
CA GLU A 204 6.72 -6.31 8.68
C GLU A 204 5.35 -6.02 9.31
N GLY A 205 4.33 -5.73 8.51
CA GLY A 205 2.97 -5.48 8.98
C GLY A 205 2.32 -4.36 8.18
N ASP A 206 1.60 -4.72 7.13
CA ASP A 206 0.87 -3.76 6.32
C ASP A 206 -0.60 -3.58 6.76
N ARG A 207 -1.14 -2.39 6.49
CA ARG A 207 -2.52 -2.04 6.86
C ARG A 207 -3.58 -2.83 6.09
N LEU A 208 -3.23 -3.43 4.96
CA LEU A 208 -4.14 -4.20 4.13
C LEU A 208 -4.34 -5.61 4.72
N SER A 209 -3.27 -6.29 5.07
CA SER A 209 -3.21 -7.59 5.75
C SER A 209 -3.94 -7.58 7.10
N VAL A 210 -3.79 -6.49 7.87
CA VAL A 210 -4.58 -6.27 9.11
C VAL A 210 -6.05 -6.05 8.76
N GLY A 211 -6.32 -5.26 7.71
CA GLY A 211 -7.67 -4.94 7.27
C GLY A 211 -8.47 -6.13 6.71
N THR A 212 -7.82 -7.23 6.34
CA THR A 212 -8.43 -8.43 5.78
C THR A 212 -8.47 -9.60 6.77
N GLU A 213 -7.86 -9.50 7.96
CA GLU A 213 -7.70 -10.59 8.93
C GLU A 213 -9.03 -11.31 9.25
N LYS A 214 -10.08 -10.55 9.56
CA LYS A 214 -11.42 -11.12 9.84
C LYS A 214 -12.03 -11.80 8.61
N GLY A 215 -11.84 -11.21 7.44
CA GLY A 215 -12.29 -11.80 6.17
C GLY A 215 -11.55 -13.10 5.86
N ARG A 216 -10.24 -13.14 6.09
CA ARG A 216 -9.41 -14.36 6.01
C ARG A 216 -9.90 -15.44 6.98
N ALA A 217 -10.31 -15.07 8.19
CA ALA A 217 -10.78 -16.04 9.19
C ALA A 217 -12.11 -16.68 8.79
N VAL A 218 -13.06 -15.85 8.35
CA VAL A 218 -14.33 -16.36 7.82
C VAL A 218 -14.08 -17.21 6.58
N ASP A 219 -13.27 -16.74 5.65
CA ASP A 219 -12.96 -17.46 4.42
C ASP A 219 -12.25 -18.81 4.66
N LEU A 220 -11.34 -18.88 5.63
CA LEU A 220 -10.72 -20.13 6.08
C LEU A 220 -11.78 -21.14 6.56
N LEU A 221 -12.70 -20.71 7.45
CA LEU A 221 -13.79 -21.57 7.92
C LEU A 221 -14.69 -22.01 6.77
N VAL A 222 -15.07 -21.09 5.87
CA VAL A 222 -15.89 -21.40 4.71
C VAL A 222 -15.19 -22.42 3.80
N GLY A 223 -13.89 -22.23 3.53
CA GLY A 223 -13.10 -23.18 2.75
C GLY A 223 -13.03 -24.57 3.37
N ILE A 224 -12.88 -24.67 4.70
CA ILE A 224 -12.91 -25.95 5.43
C ILE A 224 -14.30 -26.59 5.32
N LEU A 225 -15.37 -25.83 5.52
CA LEU A 225 -16.75 -26.33 5.41
C LEU A 225 -17.07 -26.82 4.00
N GLN A 226 -16.60 -26.11 2.97
CA GLN A 226 -16.72 -26.56 1.57
C GLN A 226 -15.96 -27.87 1.36
N ALA A 227 -14.72 -27.98 1.87
CA ALA A 227 -13.91 -29.19 1.74
C ALA A 227 -14.49 -30.41 2.47
N CYS A 228 -15.22 -30.17 3.56
CA CYS A 228 -15.95 -31.20 4.29
C CYS A 228 -17.32 -31.54 3.68
N GLY A 229 -17.73 -30.86 2.60
CA GLY A 229 -18.96 -31.19 1.87
C GLY A 229 -20.25 -30.71 2.52
N TYR A 230 -20.21 -29.65 3.34
CA TYR A 230 -21.43 -29.15 4.01
C TYR A 230 -22.46 -28.52 3.06
N GLY A 231 -22.06 -28.11 1.84
CA GLY A 231 -22.98 -27.58 0.82
C GLY A 231 -23.86 -26.44 1.37
N GLU A 232 -25.18 -26.56 1.20
CA GLU A 232 -26.16 -25.58 1.70
C GLU A 232 -26.12 -25.39 3.24
N ARG A 233 -25.61 -26.36 4.02
CA ARG A 233 -25.46 -26.23 5.48
C ARG A 233 -24.25 -25.38 5.88
N ALA A 234 -23.35 -25.04 4.96
CA ALA A 234 -22.10 -24.34 5.28
C ALA A 234 -22.35 -23.01 6.00
N GLN A 235 -23.37 -22.25 5.61
CA GLN A 235 -23.68 -20.97 6.24
C GLN A 235 -24.14 -21.12 7.70
N ALA A 236 -25.07 -22.03 7.96
CA ALA A 236 -25.51 -22.29 9.33
C ALA A 236 -24.36 -22.80 10.21
N MET A 237 -23.52 -23.68 9.66
CA MET A 237 -22.34 -24.20 10.35
C MET A 237 -21.31 -23.10 10.65
N LEU A 238 -21.06 -22.16 9.74
CA LEU A 238 -20.17 -21.03 10.00
C LEU A 238 -20.61 -20.24 11.24
N TYR A 239 -21.90 -19.91 11.33
CA TYR A 239 -22.46 -19.17 12.46
C TYR A 239 -22.37 -19.96 13.76
N GLU A 240 -22.69 -21.25 13.71
CA GLU A 240 -22.60 -22.11 14.88
C GLU A 240 -21.16 -22.25 15.39
N LEU A 241 -20.19 -22.46 14.50
CA LEU A 241 -18.77 -22.59 14.87
C LEU A 241 -18.23 -21.30 15.50
N THR A 242 -18.59 -20.15 14.92
CA THR A 242 -18.16 -18.84 15.41
C THR A 242 -18.77 -18.51 16.77
N GLU A 243 -20.07 -18.79 16.98
CA GLU A 243 -20.73 -18.63 18.28
C GLU A 243 -20.14 -19.56 19.35
N ARG A 244 -19.88 -20.83 19.03
CA ARG A 244 -19.27 -21.78 19.97
C ARG A 244 -17.85 -21.36 20.37
N LEU A 245 -17.04 -20.91 19.41
CA LEU A 245 -15.70 -20.40 19.69
C LEU A 245 -15.73 -19.10 20.50
N ALA A 246 -16.68 -18.20 20.23
CA ALA A 246 -16.86 -16.99 21.00
C ALA A 246 -17.30 -17.28 22.45
N ALA A 247 -18.08 -18.34 22.68
CA ALA A 247 -18.46 -18.79 24.02
C ALA A 247 -17.31 -19.49 24.77
N ASN A 248 -16.46 -20.22 24.05
CA ASN A 248 -15.33 -20.94 24.60
C ASN A 248 -14.13 -20.88 23.63
N LEU A 249 -13.15 -20.04 23.95
CA LEU A 249 -11.94 -19.79 23.13
C LEU A 249 -10.96 -20.99 23.15
N SER A 250 -11.43 -22.17 22.76
CA SER A 250 -10.68 -23.42 22.74
C SER A 250 -11.05 -24.26 21.52
N LEU A 251 -10.17 -24.23 20.50
CA LEU A 251 -10.29 -25.11 19.33
C LEU A 251 -10.26 -26.59 19.72
N VAL A 252 -9.51 -26.96 20.77
CA VAL A 252 -9.46 -28.34 21.26
C VAL A 252 -10.82 -28.80 21.81
N SER A 253 -11.49 -27.92 22.56
CA SER A 253 -12.84 -28.21 23.07
C SER A 253 -13.84 -28.33 21.93
N LEU A 254 -13.78 -27.40 20.97
CA LEU A 254 -14.62 -27.44 19.78
C LEU A 254 -14.44 -28.75 18.99
N CYS A 255 -13.20 -29.17 18.73
CA CYS A 255 -12.93 -30.42 18.02
C CYS A 255 -13.50 -31.65 18.76
N LYS A 256 -13.41 -31.69 20.10
CA LYS A 256 -13.99 -32.77 20.90
C LYS A 256 -15.52 -32.78 20.85
N GLU A 257 -16.16 -31.61 20.82
CA GLU A 257 -17.61 -31.49 20.69
C GLU A 257 -18.08 -31.93 19.30
N LEU A 258 -17.39 -31.51 18.25
CA LEU A 258 -17.67 -31.93 16.87
C LEU A 258 -17.52 -33.44 16.69
N ASP A 259 -16.49 -34.06 17.26
CA ASP A 259 -16.30 -35.51 17.22
C ASP A 259 -17.45 -36.25 17.91
N LYS A 260 -17.93 -35.75 19.07
CA LYS A 260 -19.13 -36.28 19.76
C LYS A 260 -20.41 -36.14 18.93
N GLN A 261 -20.49 -35.10 18.10
CA GLN A 261 -21.61 -34.84 17.19
C GLN A 261 -21.48 -35.61 15.86
N SER A 262 -20.51 -36.52 15.74
CA SER A 262 -20.22 -37.28 14.52
C SER A 262 -19.72 -36.44 13.33
N GLU A 263 -19.32 -35.19 13.56
CA GLU A 263 -18.76 -34.27 12.56
C GLU A 263 -17.22 -34.47 12.43
N LYS A 264 -16.80 -35.73 12.23
CA LYS A 264 -15.39 -36.16 12.32
C LYS A 264 -14.46 -35.50 11.30
N ALA A 265 -14.93 -35.33 10.07
CA ALA A 265 -14.14 -34.72 9.00
C ALA A 265 -13.80 -33.27 9.34
N LEU A 266 -14.77 -32.51 9.87
CA LEU A 266 -14.59 -31.13 10.28
C LEU A 266 -13.65 -31.03 11.49
N ALA A 267 -13.85 -31.86 12.51
CA ALA A 267 -12.96 -31.92 13.67
C ALA A 267 -11.51 -32.22 13.27
N CYS A 268 -11.31 -33.15 12.34
CA CYS A 268 -9.99 -33.51 11.82
C CYS A 268 -9.33 -32.34 11.07
N ARG A 269 -10.07 -31.62 10.21
CA ARG A 269 -9.54 -30.46 9.49
C ARG A 269 -9.18 -29.30 10.41
N LEU A 270 -10.02 -29.00 11.40
CA LEU A 270 -9.74 -27.96 12.40
C LEU A 270 -8.52 -28.31 13.27
N ALA A 271 -8.30 -29.59 13.58
CA ALA A 271 -7.12 -30.04 14.33
C ALA A 271 -5.80 -29.94 13.52
N GLN A 272 -5.88 -29.78 12.19
CA GLN A 272 -4.72 -29.65 11.30
C GLN A 272 -4.33 -28.21 11.00
N LEU A 273 -5.03 -27.23 11.58
CA LEU A 273 -4.69 -25.81 11.41
C LEU A 273 -3.29 -25.51 11.91
N THR A 274 -2.58 -24.68 11.15
CA THR A 274 -1.31 -24.10 11.58
C THR A 274 -1.53 -23.13 12.75
N ALA A 275 -0.45 -22.77 13.47
CA ALA A 275 -0.53 -21.81 14.56
C ALA A 275 -1.11 -20.44 14.12
N LYS A 276 -0.73 -19.96 12.94
CA LYS A 276 -1.22 -18.70 12.37
C LYS A 276 -2.72 -18.76 12.03
N GLU A 277 -3.16 -19.86 11.42
CA GLU A 277 -4.58 -20.05 11.10
C GLU A 277 -5.43 -20.17 12.37
N ALA A 278 -4.94 -20.90 13.38
CA ALA A 278 -5.61 -21.02 14.67
C ALA A 278 -5.72 -19.65 15.37
N GLU A 279 -4.64 -18.86 15.37
CA GLU A 279 -4.65 -17.49 15.92
C GLU A 279 -5.70 -16.61 15.24
N LEU A 280 -5.76 -16.66 13.91
CA LEU A 280 -6.69 -15.91 13.09
C LEU A 280 -8.16 -16.29 13.40
N LEU A 281 -8.48 -17.57 13.64
CA LEU A 281 -9.80 -17.99 14.11
C LEU A 281 -10.11 -17.54 15.54
N ILE A 282 -9.13 -17.60 16.44
CA ILE A 282 -9.30 -17.15 17.82
C ILE A 282 -9.50 -15.64 17.89
N ASN A 283 -8.81 -14.85 17.05
CA ASN A 283 -9.00 -13.41 16.96
C ASN A 283 -10.40 -13.05 16.46
N LEU A 284 -10.91 -13.77 15.45
CA LEU A 284 -12.31 -13.62 15.01
C LEU A 284 -13.28 -13.96 16.15
N ALA A 285 -13.06 -15.06 16.86
CA ALA A 285 -13.92 -15.50 17.96
C ALA A 285 -13.93 -14.52 19.14
N ARG A 286 -12.78 -13.93 19.49
CA ARG A 286 -12.70 -12.84 20.48
C ARG A 286 -13.53 -11.64 20.04
N TYR A 287 -13.40 -11.25 18.77
CA TYR A 287 -14.15 -10.12 18.23
C TYR A 287 -15.67 -10.40 18.21
N GLU A 288 -16.09 -11.61 17.85
CA GLU A 288 -17.49 -12.04 17.90
C GLU A 288 -18.01 -12.09 19.34
N HIS A 289 -17.17 -12.47 20.33
CA HIS A 289 -17.53 -12.41 21.75
C HIS A 289 -17.79 -10.96 22.21
N ASP A 290 -16.90 -10.04 21.85
CA ASP A 290 -17.01 -8.62 22.21
C ASP A 290 -18.08 -7.89 21.40
N THR A 291 -18.41 -8.38 20.20
CA THR A 291 -19.40 -7.82 19.27
C THR A 291 -20.32 -8.94 18.74
N PRO A 292 -21.26 -9.45 19.56
CA PRO A 292 -22.13 -10.56 19.16
C PRO A 292 -22.97 -10.25 17.93
N GLY A 293 -22.98 -11.16 16.95
CA GLY A 293 -23.71 -11.01 15.69
C GLY A 293 -22.86 -10.46 14.54
N TYR A 294 -21.60 -10.06 14.79
CA TYR A 294 -20.73 -9.45 13.78
C TYR A 294 -20.58 -10.32 12.53
N VAL A 295 -20.30 -11.62 12.68
CA VAL A 295 -20.15 -12.54 11.54
C VAL A 295 -21.46 -12.66 10.75
N LYS A 296 -22.60 -12.76 11.43
CA LYS A 296 -23.91 -12.87 10.78
C LYS A 296 -24.27 -11.62 9.98
N GLU A 297 -23.99 -10.44 10.51
CA GLU A 297 -24.25 -9.16 9.86
C GLU A 297 -23.37 -8.92 8.63
N ASN A 298 -22.10 -9.30 8.69
CA ASN A 298 -21.12 -9.01 7.64
C ASN A 298 -21.02 -10.11 6.57
N TRP A 299 -21.40 -11.36 6.88
CA TRP A 299 -21.46 -12.47 5.93
C TRP A 299 -22.85 -13.12 5.93
N PRO A 300 -23.90 -12.39 5.51
CA PRO A 300 -25.28 -12.88 5.53
C PRO A 300 -25.59 -13.92 4.45
N LYS A 301 -24.69 -14.14 3.49
CA LYS A 301 -24.82 -15.11 2.41
C LYS A 301 -23.46 -15.66 2.01
N LEU A 302 -23.39 -16.97 1.76
CA LEU A 302 -22.19 -17.66 1.26
C LEU A 302 -22.48 -18.27 -0.11
N ILE A 303 -22.42 -17.46 -1.15
CA ILE A 303 -22.64 -17.94 -2.52
C ILE A 303 -21.31 -18.45 -3.06
N LEU A 304 -20.42 -17.56 -3.49
CA LEU A 304 -19.07 -17.88 -3.96
C LEU A 304 -18.05 -17.16 -3.07
N ARG A 305 -16.90 -17.80 -2.78
CA ARG A 305 -15.82 -17.16 -2.02
C ARG A 305 -15.29 -15.91 -2.73
N PRO A 306 -14.66 -14.96 -2.01
CA PRO A 306 -14.00 -13.82 -2.63
C PRO A 306 -13.04 -14.25 -3.75
N PHE A 307 -12.87 -13.41 -4.77
CA PHE A 307 -12.10 -13.79 -5.95
C PHE A 307 -10.67 -14.26 -5.63
N LEU A 308 -9.92 -13.58 -4.73
CA LEU A 308 -8.57 -13.96 -4.33
C LEU A 308 -8.50 -14.21 -2.83
N THR A 309 -8.18 -15.44 -2.46
CA THR A 309 -8.06 -15.90 -1.06
C THR A 309 -6.67 -16.48 -0.81
N PRO A 310 -6.17 -16.48 0.44
CA PRO A 310 -4.87 -17.06 0.78
C PRO A 310 -4.92 -18.61 0.87
N THR A 311 -6.12 -19.21 0.89
CA THR A 311 -6.30 -20.66 1.06
C THR A 311 -7.23 -21.21 0.00
N SER A 312 -6.90 -22.37 -0.58
CA SER A 312 -7.81 -23.08 -1.48
C SER A 312 -9.03 -23.65 -0.78
N GLY A 313 -9.01 -23.80 0.56
CA GLY A 313 -10.01 -24.55 1.34
C GLY A 313 -9.91 -26.08 1.17
N ILE A 314 -9.54 -26.55 -0.02
CA ILE A 314 -9.41 -27.96 -0.39
C ILE A 314 -7.95 -28.37 -0.63
N VAL A 315 -7.66 -29.67 -0.50
CA VAL A 315 -6.37 -30.22 -0.94
C VAL A 315 -6.32 -30.18 -2.47
N MET A 316 -5.23 -29.65 -3.02
CA MET A 316 -5.03 -29.50 -4.46
C MET A 316 -3.80 -30.30 -4.92
N ASP A 317 -4.01 -31.26 -5.82
CA ASP A 317 -2.93 -32.05 -6.41
C ASP A 317 -2.28 -31.36 -7.64
N LYS A 318 -2.97 -30.38 -8.21
CA LYS A 318 -2.56 -29.59 -9.39
C LYS A 318 -2.80 -28.10 -9.12
N ASP A 319 -2.49 -27.25 -10.10
CA ASP A 319 -2.74 -25.81 -10.00
C ASP A 319 -4.23 -25.42 -10.08
N GLU A 320 -5.11 -26.37 -10.39
CA GLU A 320 -6.56 -26.14 -10.46
C GLU A 320 -7.33 -27.28 -9.80
N ALA A 321 -8.44 -26.94 -9.15
CA ALA A 321 -9.39 -27.86 -8.59
C ALA A 321 -10.83 -27.37 -8.82
N MET A 322 -11.79 -28.29 -8.79
CA MET A 322 -13.20 -28.00 -9.07
C MET A 322 -14.09 -28.49 -7.94
N ILE A 323 -15.06 -27.68 -7.54
CA ILE A 323 -16.09 -28.04 -6.56
C ILE A 323 -17.45 -27.90 -7.22
N GLN A 324 -18.23 -28.97 -7.22
CA GLN A 324 -19.59 -28.93 -7.75
C GLN A 324 -20.55 -28.39 -6.69
N HIS A 325 -21.17 -27.26 -6.99
CA HIS A 325 -22.30 -26.72 -6.23
C HIS A 325 -23.61 -27.08 -6.94
N LYS A 326 -24.74 -26.83 -6.28
CA LYS A 326 -26.07 -27.09 -6.84
C LYS A 326 -26.31 -26.33 -8.14
N ASP A 327 -25.99 -25.04 -8.14
CA ASP A 327 -26.34 -24.14 -9.24
C ASP A 327 -25.18 -23.85 -10.19
N TYR A 328 -23.93 -24.09 -9.79
CA TYR A 328 -22.74 -23.79 -10.58
C TYR A 328 -21.58 -24.72 -10.22
N THR A 329 -20.52 -24.69 -11.03
CA THR A 329 -19.26 -25.37 -10.69
C THR A 329 -18.20 -24.33 -10.35
N GLU A 330 -17.67 -24.37 -9.13
CA GLU A 330 -16.54 -23.55 -8.70
C GLU A 330 -15.23 -24.11 -9.22
N ILE A 331 -14.34 -23.22 -9.64
CA ILE A 331 -13.01 -23.51 -10.14
C ILE A 331 -12.06 -22.68 -9.29
N ILE A 332 -11.15 -23.36 -8.61
CA ILE A 332 -10.15 -22.79 -7.73
C ILE A 332 -8.80 -22.95 -8.41
N ARG A 333 -8.14 -21.84 -8.75
CA ARG A 333 -6.86 -21.86 -9.44
C ARG A 333 -5.77 -21.16 -8.64
N ARG A 334 -4.63 -21.81 -8.48
CA ARG A 334 -3.43 -21.22 -7.88
C ARG A 334 -2.94 -20.05 -8.73
N VAL A 335 -2.63 -18.92 -8.10
CA VAL A 335 -2.07 -17.73 -8.73
C VAL A 335 -0.93 -17.20 -7.87
N GLU A 336 0.22 -16.97 -8.49
CA GLU A 336 1.35 -16.30 -7.85
C GLU A 336 1.29 -14.80 -8.11
N ILE A 337 1.33 -14.00 -7.04
CA ILE A 337 1.31 -12.55 -7.11
C ILE A 337 2.61 -12.03 -6.51
N THR A 338 3.46 -11.46 -7.37
CA THR A 338 4.65 -10.72 -6.95
C THR A 338 4.32 -9.25 -6.72
N GLU A 339 4.72 -8.73 -5.56
CA GLU A 339 4.53 -7.35 -5.12
C GLU A 339 5.86 -6.74 -4.68
N GLU A 340 6.01 -5.43 -4.88
CA GLU A 340 7.12 -4.68 -4.30
C GLU A 340 6.87 -4.52 -2.81
N VAL A 341 7.88 -4.93 -2.02
CA VAL A 341 7.83 -4.85 -0.57
C VAL A 341 8.92 -3.95 -0.05
N TYR A 342 8.65 -3.33 1.08
CA TYR A 342 9.62 -2.59 1.86
C TYR A 342 9.72 -3.19 3.24
N TYR A 343 10.95 -3.29 3.77
CA TYR A 343 11.26 -3.77 5.11
C TYR A 343 11.63 -2.57 6.01
N PRO A 344 10.68 -2.00 6.78
CA PRO A 344 10.92 -0.85 7.64
C PRO A 344 12.14 -0.93 8.56
N SER A 345 12.34 -2.07 9.22
CA SER A 345 13.44 -2.24 10.17
C SER A 345 14.82 -2.20 9.49
N ARG A 346 14.88 -2.63 8.22
CA ARG A 346 16.11 -2.70 7.42
C ARG A 346 16.28 -1.52 6.47
N GLN A 347 15.19 -0.83 6.15
CA GLN A 347 15.12 0.22 5.13
C GLN A 347 15.60 -0.27 3.77
N GLU A 348 15.09 -1.44 3.39
CA GLU A 348 15.47 -2.13 2.17
C GLU A 348 14.23 -2.50 1.36
N ASP A 349 14.40 -2.39 0.05
CA ASP A 349 13.45 -2.86 -0.93
C ASP A 349 13.58 -4.35 -1.15
N GLY A 350 12.46 -4.96 -1.52
CA GLY A 350 12.44 -6.32 -2.00
C GLY A 350 11.23 -6.59 -2.88
N THR A 351 11.09 -7.85 -3.24
CA THR A 351 9.88 -8.38 -3.87
C THR A 351 9.45 -9.61 -3.10
N ALA A 352 8.16 -9.72 -2.82
CA ALA A 352 7.58 -10.93 -2.26
C ALA A 352 6.62 -11.53 -3.27
N THR A 353 6.72 -12.83 -3.48
CA THR A 353 5.75 -13.59 -4.26
C THR A 353 4.90 -14.39 -3.28
N THR A 354 3.60 -14.07 -3.24
CA THR A 354 2.63 -14.75 -2.40
C THR A 354 1.70 -15.60 -3.25
N THR A 355 1.43 -16.81 -2.79
CA THR A 355 0.49 -17.73 -3.42
C THR A 355 -0.92 -17.41 -2.97
N TYR A 356 -1.80 -17.11 -3.93
CA TYR A 356 -3.23 -16.94 -3.73
C TYR A 356 -4.01 -17.97 -4.54
N TYR A 357 -5.31 -18.06 -4.25
CA TYR A 357 -6.24 -18.93 -4.95
C TYR A 357 -7.36 -18.09 -5.56
N ALA A 358 -7.45 -18.12 -6.88
CA ALA A 358 -8.49 -17.47 -7.66
C ALA A 358 -9.75 -18.33 -7.71
N HIS A 359 -10.86 -17.81 -7.18
CA HIS A 359 -12.17 -18.44 -7.19
C HIS A 359 -13.03 -17.86 -8.32
N ILE A 360 -13.32 -18.70 -9.32
CA ILE A 360 -14.29 -18.39 -10.37
C ILE A 360 -15.34 -19.49 -10.43
N ALA A 361 -16.53 -19.16 -10.90
CA ALA A 361 -17.61 -20.11 -11.09
C ALA A 361 -17.97 -20.22 -12.57
N SER A 362 -18.51 -21.38 -12.95
CA SER A 362 -18.96 -21.66 -14.31
C SER A 362 -20.42 -22.12 -14.33
N LEU A 363 -21.15 -21.57 -15.29
CA LEU A 363 -22.55 -21.89 -15.59
C LEU A 363 -22.66 -22.24 -17.09
N PRO A 364 -23.52 -23.19 -17.47
CA PRO A 364 -23.89 -23.32 -18.87
C PRO A 364 -24.54 -22.01 -19.34
N ALA A 365 -24.08 -21.46 -20.46
CA ALA A 365 -24.78 -20.37 -21.11
C ALA A 365 -26.11 -20.93 -21.60
N LEU A 366 -27.22 -20.43 -21.05
CA LEU A 366 -28.54 -20.70 -21.60
C LEU A 366 -28.48 -20.32 -23.09
N SER A 367 -28.81 -21.29 -23.94
CA SER A 367 -28.76 -21.16 -25.40
C SER A 367 -29.49 -19.89 -25.80
N SER A 368 -28.79 -19.03 -26.54
CA SER A 368 -29.29 -17.78 -27.12
C SER A 368 -30.74 -17.93 -27.58
N GLY A 369 -31.67 -17.35 -26.81
CA GLY A 369 -33.10 -17.50 -27.08
C GLY A 369 -34.04 -17.00 -25.99
N GLU A 370 -33.61 -16.83 -24.74
CA GLU A 370 -34.49 -16.32 -23.68
C GLU A 370 -33.85 -15.11 -22.98
N ARG A 371 -34.32 -13.92 -23.39
CA ARG A 371 -34.36 -12.77 -22.49
C ARG A 371 -35.40 -13.10 -21.42
N ALA A 372 -34.99 -13.11 -20.17
CA ALA A 372 -35.95 -12.89 -19.10
C ALA A 372 -36.60 -11.50 -19.31
N ALA A 373 -37.92 -11.45 -19.16
CA ALA A 373 -38.86 -10.32 -19.28
C ALA A 373 -39.55 -10.15 -20.65
N THR A 374 -40.66 -10.87 -20.86
CA THR A 374 -42.05 -10.37 -20.80
C THR A 374 -43.01 -11.51 -21.13
N GLU A 375 -44.14 -11.59 -20.41
CA GLU A 375 -45.32 -12.37 -20.78
C GLU A 375 -45.69 -12.08 -22.25
N ASP A 376 -45.69 -13.10 -23.12
CA ASP A 376 -46.83 -13.41 -24.01
C ASP A 376 -46.57 -14.64 -24.89
N ALA A 377 -47.67 -15.28 -25.25
CA ALA A 377 -47.78 -16.57 -25.92
C ALA A 377 -47.11 -16.67 -27.31
N GLY A 378 -46.62 -17.87 -27.65
CA GLY A 378 -46.34 -18.21 -29.04
C GLY A 378 -45.44 -19.43 -29.23
N GLN A 379 -46.05 -20.56 -29.60
CA GLN A 379 -45.38 -21.81 -29.99
C GLN A 379 -44.27 -21.58 -31.05
N SER A 380 -43.08 -22.15 -30.84
CA SER A 380 -42.09 -22.33 -31.88
C SER A 380 -41.57 -23.78 -31.88
N LYS A 381 -41.65 -24.39 -33.06
CA LYS A 381 -41.43 -25.81 -33.34
C LYS A 381 -39.95 -26.20 -33.26
N LEU A 382 -39.69 -27.36 -32.65
CA LEU A 382 -38.41 -28.08 -32.72
C LEU A 382 -38.08 -28.51 -34.16
N SER A 383 -36.87 -28.20 -34.63
CA SER A 383 -36.29 -28.77 -35.85
C SER A 383 -35.68 -30.16 -35.58
N PRO A 384 -35.82 -31.15 -36.50
CA PRO A 384 -35.51 -32.55 -36.21
C PRO A 384 -34.13 -33.03 -36.70
N HIS A 385 -33.06 -32.25 -36.52
CA HIS A 385 -31.70 -32.70 -36.86
C HIS A 385 -30.78 -32.61 -35.63
N GLY A 386 -30.51 -33.79 -35.05
CA GLY A 386 -29.70 -34.00 -33.86
C GLY A 386 -28.21 -33.74 -34.09
N GLY A 387 -27.82 -32.47 -33.97
CA GLY A 387 -26.48 -32.09 -33.53
C GLY A 387 -26.57 -31.58 -32.10
N GLU A 388 -25.78 -32.12 -31.17
CA GLU A 388 -25.60 -31.51 -29.85
C GLU A 388 -25.27 -30.02 -30.04
N LEU A 389 -26.18 -29.13 -29.62
CA LEU A 389 -25.84 -27.72 -29.48
C LEU A 389 -24.67 -27.65 -28.50
N LYS A 390 -23.48 -27.28 -29.00
CA LYS A 390 -22.32 -26.96 -28.16
C LYS A 390 -22.71 -25.82 -27.23
N ARG A 391 -23.18 -26.15 -26.03
CA ARG A 391 -23.58 -25.19 -25.00
C ARG A 391 -22.38 -24.32 -24.68
N GLY A 392 -22.53 -23.01 -24.81
CA GLY A 392 -21.54 -22.07 -24.31
C GLY A 392 -21.49 -22.12 -22.79
N PHE A 393 -20.54 -21.38 -22.20
CA PHE A 393 -20.39 -21.23 -20.76
C PHE A 393 -20.32 -19.74 -20.39
N ILE A 394 -20.75 -19.43 -19.17
CA ILE A 394 -20.48 -18.14 -18.53
C ILE A 394 -19.56 -18.43 -17.36
N PHE A 395 -18.40 -17.78 -17.35
CA PHE A 395 -17.52 -17.75 -16.20
C PHE A 395 -17.70 -16.44 -15.46
N PHE A 396 -17.70 -16.47 -14.12
CA PHE A 396 -17.83 -15.28 -13.31
C PHE A 396 -17.00 -15.35 -12.03
N ALA A 397 -16.63 -14.19 -11.49
CA ALA A 397 -15.89 -14.03 -10.25
C ALA A 397 -16.69 -13.16 -9.27
N ASN A 398 -16.68 -13.53 -7.98
CA ASN A 398 -17.36 -12.75 -6.95
C ASN A 398 -16.61 -11.42 -6.69
N TRP A 399 -17.28 -10.30 -7.03
CA TRP A 399 -16.82 -8.95 -6.76
C TRP A 399 -17.88 -8.14 -5.99
N ASP A 400 -18.74 -8.83 -5.22
CA ASP A 400 -20.01 -8.28 -4.76
C ASP A 400 -19.85 -6.98 -3.96
N GLY A 401 -19.03 -7.00 -2.91
CA GLY A 401 -18.80 -5.83 -2.06
C GLY A 401 -18.19 -4.64 -2.81
N PHE A 402 -17.28 -4.89 -3.76
CA PHE A 402 -16.66 -3.83 -4.55
C PHE A 402 -17.62 -3.23 -5.59
N LEU A 403 -18.28 -4.08 -6.36
CA LEU A 403 -19.16 -3.64 -7.44
C LEU A 403 -20.47 -3.05 -6.93
N ARG A 404 -20.98 -3.51 -5.79
CA ARG A 404 -22.13 -2.88 -5.11
C ARG A 404 -21.90 -1.39 -4.89
N GLU A 405 -20.74 -1.03 -4.35
CA GLU A 405 -20.38 0.37 -4.07
C GLU A 405 -20.16 1.17 -5.35
N TYR A 406 -19.61 0.53 -6.39
CA TYR A 406 -19.54 1.12 -7.72
C TYR A 406 -20.91 1.43 -8.31
N PHE A 407 -21.84 0.47 -8.31
CA PHE A 407 -23.18 0.66 -8.87
C PHE A 407 -24.04 1.65 -8.07
N LEU A 408 -23.79 1.78 -6.76
CA LEU A 408 -24.37 2.83 -5.92
C LEU A 408 -23.78 4.23 -6.22
N THR A 409 -22.57 4.29 -6.77
CA THR A 409 -21.93 5.55 -7.14
C THR A 409 -22.52 6.07 -8.45
N ALA A 410 -23.35 7.11 -8.37
CA ALA A 410 -24.06 7.70 -9.51
C ALA A 410 -23.72 9.18 -9.76
N GLY A 411 -24.20 9.71 -10.90
CA GLY A 411 -24.10 11.13 -11.25
C GLY A 411 -22.66 11.64 -11.38
N LYS A 412 -22.40 12.85 -10.88
CA LYS A 412 -21.09 13.51 -11.00
C LYS A 412 -19.94 12.74 -10.34
N ALA A 413 -20.22 11.92 -9.32
CA ALA A 413 -19.21 11.10 -8.68
C ALA A 413 -18.75 9.96 -9.60
N ASN A 414 -19.70 9.28 -10.24
CA ASN A 414 -19.40 8.27 -11.25
C ASN A 414 -18.68 8.88 -12.46
N GLU A 415 -19.18 10.01 -12.97
CA GLU A 415 -18.58 10.73 -14.08
C GLU A 415 -17.11 11.05 -13.80
N LYS A 416 -16.76 11.56 -12.62
CA LYS A 416 -15.36 11.79 -12.24
C LYS A 416 -14.51 10.52 -12.26
N LEU A 417 -15.07 9.36 -11.88
CA LEU A 417 -14.35 8.09 -11.84
C LEU A 417 -14.07 7.51 -13.23
N VAL A 418 -14.96 7.76 -14.21
CA VAL A 418 -14.84 7.17 -15.56
C VAL A 418 -14.38 8.18 -16.61
N SER A 419 -14.89 9.41 -16.63
CA SER A 419 -14.57 10.41 -17.66
C SER A 419 -13.42 11.34 -17.27
N GLY A 420 -13.21 11.58 -15.97
CA GLY A 420 -12.21 12.50 -15.45
C GLY A 420 -10.77 12.11 -15.81
N LYS A 421 -10.08 12.97 -16.57
CA LYS A 421 -8.66 12.79 -16.94
C LYS A 421 -7.74 13.78 -16.22
N VAL A 422 -8.00 15.08 -16.37
CA VAL A 422 -7.14 16.16 -15.84
C VAL A 422 -8.02 17.25 -15.22
N GLN A 423 -7.55 17.84 -14.12
CA GLN A 423 -8.08 19.06 -13.51
C GLN A 423 -7.01 20.15 -13.57
N MET A 424 -7.40 21.35 -13.99
CA MET A 424 -6.52 22.53 -13.94
C MET A 424 -6.50 23.07 -12.51
N LEU A 425 -5.32 23.14 -11.92
CA LEU A 425 -5.10 23.80 -10.64
C LEU A 425 -4.31 25.09 -10.86
N ARG A 426 -4.82 26.17 -10.30
CA ARG A 426 -4.12 27.45 -10.27
C ARG A 426 -3.31 27.51 -8.99
N SER A 427 -1.99 27.63 -9.11
CA SER A 427 -1.12 27.85 -7.96
C SER A 427 -1.22 29.31 -7.54
N GLU A 428 -1.76 29.60 -6.34
CA GLU A 428 -1.86 30.97 -5.82
C GLU A 428 -0.48 31.62 -5.62
N ALA A 429 0.57 30.83 -5.39
CA ALA A 429 1.93 31.31 -5.14
C ALA A 429 2.68 31.74 -6.41
N THR A 430 2.42 31.08 -7.54
CA THR A 430 3.16 31.30 -8.80
C THR A 430 2.29 31.82 -9.94
N ASN A 431 0.96 31.91 -9.72
CA ASN A 431 -0.05 32.28 -10.70
C ASN A 431 0.01 31.46 -12.00
N THR A 432 0.60 30.26 -11.93
CA THR A 432 0.72 29.31 -13.03
C THR A 432 -0.35 28.23 -12.92
N GLU A 433 -0.91 27.86 -14.07
CA GLU A 433 -1.83 26.74 -14.19
C GLU A 433 -1.02 25.45 -14.34
N ARG A 434 -1.35 24.44 -13.51
CA ARG A 434 -0.74 23.12 -13.58
C ARG A 434 -1.82 22.07 -13.77
N GLU A 435 -1.59 21.17 -14.72
CA GLU A 435 -2.41 19.99 -14.92
C GLU A 435 -2.19 19.00 -13.78
N LYS A 436 -3.29 18.54 -13.17
CA LYS A 436 -3.29 17.45 -12.19
C LYS A 436 -4.21 16.33 -12.65
N LEU A 437 -3.73 15.09 -12.61
CA LEU A 437 -4.57 13.93 -12.92
C LEU A 437 -5.71 13.82 -11.89
N ILE A 438 -6.92 13.54 -12.39
CA ILE A 438 -8.07 13.27 -11.52
C ILE A 438 -7.94 11.85 -10.94
N GLU A 439 -8.31 11.69 -9.67
CA GLU A 439 -8.43 10.40 -8.97
C GLU A 439 -9.55 9.54 -9.58
N SER A 440 -9.27 8.93 -10.73
CA SER A 440 -10.24 8.19 -11.56
C SER A 440 -9.73 6.79 -11.90
N PHE A 441 -10.65 5.87 -12.20
CA PHE A 441 -10.28 4.54 -12.71
C PHE A 441 -9.55 4.65 -14.04
N ARG A 442 -9.92 5.61 -14.88
CA ARG A 442 -9.27 5.83 -16.17
C ARG A 442 -7.76 6.05 -16.04
N ASN A 443 -7.33 6.79 -15.01
CA ASN A 443 -5.92 7.12 -14.79
C ASN A 443 -5.18 6.05 -13.97
N TYR A 444 -5.83 5.47 -12.97
CA TYR A 444 -5.15 4.63 -11.96
C TYR A 444 -5.58 3.16 -11.93
N SER A 445 -6.65 2.78 -12.63
CA SER A 445 -7.00 1.38 -12.90
C SER A 445 -7.58 1.23 -14.32
N PRO A 446 -6.74 1.38 -15.36
CA PRO A 446 -7.20 1.39 -16.75
C PRO A 446 -7.87 0.07 -17.15
N THR A 447 -7.53 -1.05 -16.51
CA THR A 447 -8.20 -2.32 -16.78
C THR A 447 -9.62 -2.31 -16.27
N LEU A 448 -9.85 -1.84 -15.04
CA LEU A 448 -11.19 -1.69 -14.48
C LEU A 448 -12.01 -0.73 -15.34
N TYR A 449 -11.42 0.42 -15.69
CA TYR A 449 -12.06 1.40 -16.56
C TYR A 449 -12.56 0.76 -17.88
N LYS A 450 -11.71 -0.04 -18.56
CA LYS A 450 -12.12 -0.74 -19.79
C LYS A 450 -13.26 -1.73 -19.53
N VAL A 451 -13.17 -2.55 -18.49
CA VAL A 451 -14.23 -3.52 -18.15
C VAL A 451 -15.58 -2.83 -17.86
N LEU A 452 -15.54 -1.63 -17.28
CA LEU A 452 -16.73 -0.86 -16.92
C LEU A 452 -17.33 -0.04 -18.07
N THR A 453 -16.51 0.42 -19.02
CA THR A 453 -16.94 1.43 -20.01
C THR A 453 -16.87 0.97 -21.47
N ASP A 454 -16.03 -0.01 -21.78
CA ASP A 454 -15.84 -0.48 -23.15
C ASP A 454 -16.91 -1.53 -23.50
N ALA A 455 -17.70 -1.24 -24.54
CA ALA A 455 -18.72 -2.14 -25.07
C ALA A 455 -18.12 -3.43 -25.66
N ASP A 456 -16.85 -3.41 -26.07
CA ASP A 456 -16.16 -4.56 -26.67
C ASP A 456 -15.28 -5.34 -25.68
N SER A 457 -15.20 -4.88 -24.42
CA SER A 457 -14.52 -5.66 -23.38
C SER A 457 -15.17 -7.03 -23.22
N ALA A 458 -14.39 -8.12 -23.36
CA ALA A 458 -14.90 -9.48 -23.22
C ALA A 458 -15.36 -9.81 -21.78
N VAL A 459 -14.68 -9.21 -20.79
CA VAL A 459 -15.10 -9.27 -19.39
C VAL A 459 -16.02 -8.08 -19.12
N LYS A 460 -17.17 -8.33 -18.51
CA LYS A 460 -18.17 -7.32 -18.16
C LYS A 460 -18.44 -7.31 -16.67
N ALA A 461 -18.65 -6.12 -16.12
CA ALA A 461 -19.30 -5.97 -14.82
C ALA A 461 -20.80 -6.24 -15.00
N VAL A 462 -21.37 -7.12 -14.19
CA VAL A 462 -22.79 -7.44 -14.20
C VAL A 462 -23.35 -7.25 -12.81
N GLN A 463 -24.31 -6.35 -12.70
CA GLN A 463 -25.05 -6.10 -11.47
C GLN A 463 -26.11 -7.19 -11.27
N ASP A 464 -26.32 -7.60 -10.02
CA ASP A 464 -27.39 -8.53 -9.62
C ASP A 464 -27.45 -9.81 -10.48
N PHE A 465 -26.28 -10.37 -10.81
CA PHE A 465 -26.15 -11.59 -11.59
C PHE A 465 -26.74 -12.78 -10.82
N LYS A 466 -27.73 -13.44 -11.43
CA LYS A 466 -28.46 -14.55 -10.79
C LYS A 466 -27.60 -15.81 -10.67
N VAL A 467 -27.51 -16.35 -9.46
CA VAL A 467 -26.84 -17.62 -9.12
C VAL A 467 -27.81 -18.43 -8.25
N GLY A 468 -28.50 -19.40 -8.86
CA GLY A 468 -29.62 -20.08 -8.19
C GLY A 468 -30.74 -19.10 -7.85
N GLU A 469 -31.16 -19.07 -6.59
CA GLU A 469 -32.16 -18.13 -6.06
C GLU A 469 -31.57 -16.80 -5.56
N ASP A 470 -30.24 -16.69 -5.52
CA ASP A 470 -29.53 -15.51 -5.05
C ASP A 470 -28.96 -14.66 -6.19
N THR A 471 -28.44 -13.47 -5.85
CA THR A 471 -27.76 -12.56 -6.77
C THR A 471 -26.38 -12.15 -6.25
N LEU A 472 -25.46 -11.89 -7.18
CA LEU A 472 -24.12 -11.36 -6.91
C LEU A 472 -23.76 -10.27 -7.91
N ASN A 473 -23.00 -9.26 -7.48
CA ASN A 473 -22.30 -8.39 -8.43
C ASN A 473 -20.98 -9.04 -8.85
N VAL A 474 -20.81 -9.25 -10.17
CA VAL A 474 -19.72 -10.10 -10.69
C VAL A 474 -18.98 -9.45 -11.85
N PHE A 475 -17.74 -9.86 -12.05
CA PHE A 475 -17.14 -9.82 -13.38
C PHE A 475 -17.40 -11.14 -14.10
N ALA A 476 -17.94 -11.08 -15.32
CA ALA A 476 -18.30 -12.25 -16.11
C ALA A 476 -17.75 -12.21 -17.53
N ILE A 477 -17.48 -13.39 -18.09
CA ILE A 477 -17.09 -13.60 -19.49
C ILE A 477 -17.90 -14.75 -20.08
N ARG A 478 -18.36 -14.58 -21.32
CA ARG A 478 -19.00 -15.66 -22.09
C ARG A 478 -17.96 -16.42 -22.89
N SER A 479 -18.12 -17.73 -22.98
CA SER A 479 -17.22 -18.63 -23.70
C SER A 479 -18.01 -19.56 -24.60
N SER A 480 -17.47 -19.85 -25.78
CA SER A 480 -17.87 -21.04 -26.53
C SER A 480 -17.33 -22.31 -25.84
N ALA A 481 -17.79 -23.48 -26.27
CA ALA A 481 -17.26 -24.75 -25.76
C ALA A 481 -15.77 -24.96 -26.13
N GLN A 482 -15.32 -24.42 -27.28
CA GLN A 482 -13.94 -24.54 -27.74
C GLN A 482 -12.96 -23.60 -27.02
N GLU A 483 -13.44 -22.49 -26.46
CA GLU A 483 -12.60 -21.43 -25.89
C GLU A 483 -12.60 -21.42 -24.35
N LYS A 484 -13.07 -22.50 -23.73
CA LYS A 484 -13.30 -22.61 -22.28
C LYS A 484 -12.09 -22.17 -21.46
N GLU A 485 -10.92 -22.72 -21.76
CA GLU A 485 -9.67 -22.41 -21.04
C GLU A 485 -9.24 -20.97 -21.25
N ALA A 486 -9.27 -20.48 -22.50
CA ALA A 486 -8.92 -19.11 -22.82
C ALA A 486 -9.82 -18.09 -22.12
N ALA A 487 -11.12 -18.39 -21.97
CA ALA A 487 -12.05 -17.53 -21.25
C ALA A 487 -11.77 -17.51 -19.74
N LYS A 488 -11.47 -18.66 -19.12
CA LYS A 488 -11.05 -18.73 -17.70
C LYS A 488 -9.78 -17.92 -17.47
N ASP A 489 -8.76 -18.15 -18.29
CA ASP A 489 -7.47 -17.44 -18.22
C ASP A 489 -7.68 -15.94 -18.31
N ARG A 490 -8.47 -15.50 -19.30
CA ARG A 490 -8.75 -14.09 -19.52
C ARG A 490 -9.50 -13.45 -18.36
N LEU A 491 -10.47 -14.14 -17.76
CA LEU A 491 -11.19 -13.64 -16.58
C LEU A 491 -10.22 -13.47 -15.39
N ILE A 492 -9.47 -14.53 -15.06
CA ILE A 492 -8.54 -14.52 -13.93
C ILE A 492 -7.48 -13.44 -14.11
N GLN A 493 -6.82 -13.38 -15.27
CA GLN A 493 -5.80 -12.37 -15.56
C GLN A 493 -6.36 -10.95 -15.49
N THR A 494 -7.58 -10.73 -16.00
CA THR A 494 -8.23 -9.41 -15.94
C THR A 494 -8.50 -9.01 -14.48
N CYS A 495 -9.10 -9.88 -13.68
CA CYS A 495 -9.39 -9.62 -12.29
C CYS A 495 -8.12 -9.41 -11.44
N VAL A 496 -7.08 -10.24 -11.63
CA VAL A 496 -5.78 -10.07 -10.95
C VAL A 496 -5.14 -8.73 -11.31
N ARG A 497 -5.19 -8.33 -12.59
CA ARG A 497 -4.65 -7.04 -13.02
C ARG A 497 -5.40 -5.87 -12.40
N ILE A 498 -6.73 -5.94 -12.29
CA ILE A 498 -7.54 -4.94 -11.58
C ILE A 498 -7.12 -4.86 -10.10
N CYS A 499 -6.97 -6.01 -9.42
CA CYS A 499 -6.50 -6.05 -8.04
C CYS A 499 -5.14 -5.37 -7.87
N LYS A 500 -4.18 -5.67 -8.75
CA LYS A 500 -2.84 -5.05 -8.73
C LYS A 500 -2.90 -3.53 -8.96
N GLU A 501 -3.60 -3.08 -10.00
CA GLU A 501 -3.74 -1.66 -10.31
C GLU A 501 -4.34 -0.85 -9.15
N ILE A 502 -5.40 -1.38 -8.52
CA ILE A 502 -6.05 -0.70 -7.39
C ILE A 502 -5.17 -0.74 -6.15
N ASN A 503 -4.49 -1.86 -5.87
CA ASN A 503 -3.66 -2.00 -4.67
C ASN A 503 -2.45 -1.04 -4.68
N THR A 504 -1.81 -0.86 -5.83
CA THR A 504 -0.56 -0.09 -5.96
C THR A 504 -0.77 1.43 -5.94
N THR A 505 -1.96 1.93 -6.26
CA THR A 505 -2.22 3.38 -6.28
C THR A 505 -2.71 3.92 -4.93
N ASN A 506 -2.24 5.10 -4.52
CA ASN A 506 -2.80 5.82 -3.36
C ASN A 506 -4.01 6.71 -3.72
N HIS A 507 -4.25 6.95 -5.02
CA HIS A 507 -5.30 7.83 -5.53
C HIS A 507 -6.68 7.17 -5.50
N LEU A 508 -6.75 5.84 -5.48
CA LEU A 508 -8.01 5.07 -5.33
C LEU A 508 -8.20 4.55 -3.90
N ALA A 509 -7.82 5.34 -2.89
CA ALA A 509 -7.82 4.90 -1.49
C ALA A 509 -9.18 4.38 -0.98
N VAL A 510 -10.29 4.97 -1.42
CA VAL A 510 -11.65 4.49 -1.08
C VAL A 510 -11.90 3.12 -1.70
N TRP A 511 -11.56 2.94 -2.97
CA TRP A 511 -11.75 1.67 -3.69
C TRP A 511 -10.85 0.55 -3.18
N ARG A 512 -9.63 0.87 -2.73
CA ARG A 512 -8.77 -0.08 -2.02
C ARG A 512 -9.40 -0.64 -0.75
N ARG A 513 -10.24 0.14 -0.05
CA ARG A 513 -10.98 -0.37 1.12
C ARG A 513 -11.93 -1.47 0.70
N TYR A 514 -12.65 -1.30 -0.41
CA TYR A 514 -13.55 -2.30 -0.94
C TYR A 514 -12.82 -3.47 -1.61
N LEU A 515 -11.59 -3.28 -2.10
CA LEU A 515 -10.77 -4.37 -2.61
C LEU A 515 -10.54 -5.47 -1.56
N ARG A 516 -10.63 -5.15 -0.26
CA ARG A 516 -10.56 -6.11 0.86
C ARG A 516 -11.69 -7.13 0.87
N THR A 517 -12.79 -6.91 0.14
CA THR A 517 -13.87 -7.90 -0.01
C THR A 517 -13.64 -8.84 -1.19
N VAL A 518 -12.57 -8.61 -1.97
CA VAL A 518 -12.26 -9.32 -3.22
C VAL A 518 -10.92 -10.03 -3.11
N TRP A 519 -9.91 -9.33 -2.60
CA TRP A 519 -8.56 -9.83 -2.35
C TRP A 519 -8.30 -9.83 -0.84
N LEU A 520 -8.38 -11.02 -0.25
CA LEU A 520 -8.07 -11.25 1.15
C LEU A 520 -6.55 -11.34 1.34
N HIS A 521 -5.90 -10.19 1.18
CA HIS A 521 -4.45 -10.05 1.23
C HIS A 521 -3.85 -10.63 2.52
N GLU A 522 -2.72 -11.32 2.41
CA GLU A 522 -1.94 -11.84 3.54
C GLU A 522 -0.73 -10.97 3.84
#